data_AF-A0A3L6JC52-F1
#
_entry.id   AF-A0A3L6JC52-F1
#
_cell.length_a   1.000
_cell.length_b   1.000
_cell.length_c   1.000
_cell.angle_alpha   90.00
_cell.angle_beta   90.00
_cell.angle_gamma   90.00
#
_symmetry.space_group_name_H-M   'P 1'
#
loop_
_entity.id
_entity.type
_entity.pdbx_description
1 polymer ?
#
loop_
_entity_poly.entity_id
_entity_poly.type
_entity_poly.pdbx_seq_one_letter_code
_entity_poly.pdbx_strand_id
1 'polypeptide(L)'
;MPIVELVAKRTLERHPHMNVSVIDLIVLLWLHTNPYDSNRRFLSSTKAVLRMCETLQTPGKGFEMTDDELTQIILASLLKLKERGLVDVLSTGTHFVRATLTQSGVDLIDDSVTAAALRRVTHEFGDNP
;
A
#
# COMPACT_ATOMS: atom_id res chain seq x y z
N MET A 1 11.97 2.71 10.06
CA MET A 1 10.66 2.23 9.57
C MET A 1 9.70 3.38 9.27
N PRO A 2 9.19 3.49 8.04
CA PRO A 2 8.10 4.39 7.66
C PRO A 2 6.85 4.18 8.54
N ILE A 3 6.07 5.24 8.84
CA ILE A 3 4.90 5.12 9.72
C ILE A 3 3.86 4.18 9.09
N VAL A 4 3.69 4.22 7.77
CA VAL A 4 2.80 3.31 7.06
C VAL A 4 3.21 1.83 7.23
N GLU A 5 4.50 1.50 7.19
CA GLU A 5 4.97 0.13 7.44
C GLU A 5 4.71 -0.28 8.90
N LEU A 6 4.94 0.63 9.85
CA LEU A 6 4.64 0.40 11.26
C LEU A 6 3.15 0.14 11.49
N VAL A 7 2.28 0.95 10.87
CA VAL A 7 0.82 0.77 10.95
C VAL A 7 0.43 -0.56 10.32
N ALA A 8 0.95 -0.89 9.15
CA ALA A 8 0.66 -2.16 8.49
C ALA A 8 1.05 -3.37 9.35
N LYS A 9 2.28 -3.39 9.90
CA LYS A 9 2.74 -4.47 10.79
C LYS A 9 1.87 -4.61 12.04
N ARG A 10 1.60 -3.50 12.73
CA ARG A 10 0.76 -3.52 13.95
C ARG A 10 -0.68 -3.96 13.67
N THR A 11 -1.23 -3.58 12.53
CA THR A 11 -2.57 -4.02 12.13
C THR A 11 -2.59 -5.53 11.87
N LEU A 12 -1.58 -6.08 11.19
CA LEU A 12 -1.47 -7.53 10.96
C LEU A 12 -1.25 -8.33 12.25
N GLU A 13 -0.48 -7.79 13.20
CA GLU A 13 -0.30 -8.39 14.53
C GLU A 13 -1.63 -8.47 15.31
N ARG A 14 -2.49 -7.45 15.18
CA ARG A 14 -3.80 -7.40 15.84
C ARG A 14 -4.86 -8.23 15.11
N HIS A 15 -4.74 -8.37 13.80
CA HIS A 15 -5.71 -9.03 12.94
C HIS A 15 -5.02 -10.10 12.07
N PRO A 16 -4.47 -11.18 12.67
CA PRO A 16 -3.68 -12.18 11.94
C PRO A 16 -4.49 -12.95 10.88
N HIS A 17 -5.82 -12.95 10.99
CA HIS A 17 -6.73 -13.62 10.06
C HIS A 17 -6.99 -12.84 8.76
N MET A 18 -6.50 -11.60 8.65
CA MET A 18 -6.72 -10.74 7.47
C MET A 18 -6.14 -11.36 6.18
N ASN A 19 -5.12 -12.23 6.33
CA ASN A 19 -4.50 -12.99 5.24
C ASN A 19 -4.07 -12.08 4.06
N VAL A 20 -3.63 -10.86 4.38
CA VAL A 20 -2.94 -9.92 3.50
C VAL A 20 -1.49 -9.79 3.98
N SER A 21 -0.57 -9.51 3.06
CA SER A 21 0.82 -9.20 3.44
C SER A 21 0.97 -7.75 3.91
N VAL A 22 2.12 -7.42 4.49
CA VAL A 22 2.47 -6.02 4.85
C VAL A 22 2.38 -5.11 3.63
N ILE A 23 2.86 -5.58 2.47
CA ILE A 23 2.83 -4.81 1.22
C ILE A 23 1.39 -4.59 0.76
N ASP A 24 0.56 -5.63 0.80
CA ASP A 24 -0.85 -5.53 0.45
C ASP A 24 -1.58 -4.50 1.31
N LEU A 25 -1.30 -4.49 2.62
CA LEU A 25 -1.89 -3.52 3.52
C LEU A 25 -1.36 -2.10 3.29
N ILE A 26 -0.08 -1.92 2.94
CA ILE A 26 0.46 -0.61 2.52
C ILE A 26 -0.28 -0.10 1.27
N VAL A 27 -0.54 -0.97 0.28
CA VAL A 27 -1.28 -0.62 -0.94
C VAL A 27 -2.73 -0.22 -0.60
N LEU A 28 -3.42 -0.99 0.25
CA LEU A 28 -4.79 -0.66 0.68
C LEU A 28 -4.83 0.67 1.43
N LEU A 29 -3.90 0.89 2.36
CA LEU A 29 -3.79 2.15 3.11
C LEU A 29 -3.58 3.34 2.18
N TRP A 30 -2.74 3.20 1.15
CA TRP A 30 -2.54 4.26 0.17
C TRP A 30 -3.84 4.61 -0.57
N LEU A 31 -4.54 3.59 -1.08
CA LEU A 31 -5.79 3.77 -1.83
C LEU A 31 -6.87 4.39 -0.94
N HIS A 32 -6.87 4.05 0.34
CA HIS A 32 -7.78 4.61 1.33
C HIS A 32 -7.52 6.10 1.58
N THR A 33 -6.25 6.49 1.73
CA THR A 33 -5.90 7.89 2.03
C THR A 33 -5.92 8.81 0.80
N ASN A 34 -5.86 8.25 -0.41
CA ASN A 34 -5.82 9.00 -1.66
C ASN A 34 -6.87 8.51 -2.69
N PRO A 35 -8.17 8.50 -2.35
CA PRO A 35 -9.20 7.87 -3.19
C PRO A 35 -9.42 8.55 -4.55
N TYR A 36 -8.98 9.80 -4.70
CA TYR A 36 -9.15 10.59 -5.92
C TYR A 36 -7.84 10.80 -6.71
N ASP A 37 -6.69 10.43 -6.16
CA ASP A 37 -5.40 10.69 -6.80
C ASP A 37 -5.08 9.56 -7.80
N SER A 38 -5.13 9.88 -9.10
CA SER A 38 -5.19 8.87 -10.16
C SER A 38 -3.89 8.76 -11.00
N ASN A 39 -3.54 7.50 -11.30
CA ASN A 39 -2.60 7.03 -12.32
C ASN A 39 -1.10 7.07 -11.98
N ARG A 40 -0.46 8.26 -11.98
CA ARG A 40 1.01 8.36 -11.86
C ARG A 40 1.48 8.46 -10.41
N ARG A 41 0.75 9.22 -9.58
CA ARG A 41 1.12 9.44 -8.18
C ARG A 41 1.01 8.17 -7.35
N PHE A 42 0.04 7.29 -7.64
CA PHE A 42 -0.07 5.98 -6.99
C PHE A 42 1.23 5.19 -7.05
N LEU A 43 1.71 4.89 -8.27
CA LEU A 43 2.93 4.12 -8.44
C LEU A 43 4.12 4.86 -7.83
N SER A 44 4.31 6.15 -8.12
CA SER A 44 5.51 6.86 -7.68
C SER A 44 5.60 7.00 -6.15
N SER A 45 4.50 7.36 -5.49
CA SER A 45 4.47 7.52 -4.03
C SER A 45 4.47 6.17 -3.29
N THR A 46 3.77 5.16 -3.81
CA THR A 46 3.87 3.80 -3.26
C THR A 46 5.30 3.26 -3.41
N LYS A 47 5.95 3.46 -4.56
CA LYS A 47 7.37 3.11 -4.76
C LYS A 47 8.28 3.84 -3.77
N ALA A 48 8.08 5.14 -3.58
CA ALA A 48 8.88 5.92 -2.63
C ALA A 48 8.76 5.36 -1.21
N VAL A 49 7.54 5.03 -0.77
CA VAL A 49 7.30 4.38 0.52
C VAL A 49 7.96 3.01 0.60
N LEU A 50 7.75 2.15 -0.40
CA LEU A 50 8.31 0.80 -0.43
C LEU A 50 9.84 0.77 -0.40
N ARG A 51 10.51 1.77 -1.00
CA ARG A 51 11.97 1.95 -0.93
C ARG A 51 12.46 2.21 0.50
N MET A 52 11.65 2.86 1.32
CA MET A 52 11.96 3.15 2.72
C MET A 52 11.58 2.01 3.67
N CYS A 53 10.75 1.06 3.21
CA CYS A 53 10.28 -0.06 4.02
C CYS A 53 11.41 -1.06 4.32
N GLU A 54 11.59 -1.40 5.59
CA GLU A 54 12.57 -2.39 6.04
C GLU A 54 12.22 -3.80 5.53
N THR A 55 10.93 -4.08 5.30
CA THR A 55 10.44 -5.35 4.74
C THR A 55 11.05 -5.68 3.36
N LEU A 56 11.48 -4.68 2.59
CA LEU A 56 12.09 -4.86 1.26
C LEU A 56 13.60 -4.63 1.26
N GLN A 57 14.21 -4.40 2.43
CA GLN A 57 15.66 -4.21 2.53
C GLN A 57 16.36 -5.55 2.75
N THR A 58 17.46 -5.74 2.03
CA THR A 58 18.36 -6.87 2.25
C THR A 58 19.22 -6.59 3.49
N PRO A 59 19.27 -7.50 4.48
CA PRO A 59 20.11 -7.32 5.66
C PRO A 59 21.57 -7.01 5.29
N GLY A 60 22.08 -5.88 5.79
CA GLY A 60 23.47 -5.44 5.56
C GLY A 60 23.75 -4.81 4.19
N LYS A 61 22.79 -4.79 3.25
CA LYS A 61 22.95 -4.18 1.92
C LYS A 61 21.97 -3.04 1.63
N GLY A 62 20.89 -2.93 2.42
CA GLY A 62 19.87 -1.91 2.23
C GLY A 62 18.91 -2.26 1.09
N PHE A 63 18.35 -1.26 0.44
CA PHE A 63 17.37 -1.44 -0.64
C PHE A 63 18.09 -1.61 -2.00
N GLU A 64 17.92 -2.77 -2.65
CA GLU A 64 18.61 -3.11 -3.91
C GLU A 64 17.66 -3.28 -5.12
N MET A 65 16.35 -3.13 -4.94
CA MET A 65 15.39 -3.40 -6.02
C MET A 65 15.33 -2.25 -7.04
N THR A 66 15.13 -2.62 -8.30
CA THR A 66 14.89 -1.70 -9.41
C THR A 66 13.47 -1.14 -9.39
N ASP A 67 13.24 -0.08 -10.17
CA ASP A 67 11.92 0.53 -10.28
C ASP A 67 10.89 -0.42 -10.94
N ASP A 68 11.35 -1.26 -11.87
CA ASP A 68 10.52 -2.27 -12.53
C ASP A 68 10.13 -3.38 -11.54
N GLU A 69 11.05 -3.86 -10.72
CA GLU A 69 10.76 -4.84 -9.67
C GLU A 69 9.73 -4.31 -8.66
N LEU A 70 9.86 -3.05 -8.23
CA LEU A 70 8.85 -2.41 -7.38
C LEU A 70 7.49 -2.32 -8.07
N THR A 71 7.48 -2.01 -9.37
CA THR A 71 6.24 -1.97 -10.17
C THR A 71 5.57 -3.34 -10.17
N GLN A 72 6.34 -4.41 -10.40
CA GLN A 72 5.83 -5.78 -10.40
C GLN A 72 5.28 -6.19 -9.03
N ILE A 73 5.94 -5.81 -7.93
CA ILE A 73 5.43 -6.05 -6.57
C ILE A 73 4.08 -5.39 -6.36
N ILE A 74 3.94 -4.11 -6.73
CA ILE A 74 2.69 -3.36 -6.56
C ILE A 74 1.59 -3.98 -7.43
N LEU A 75 1.89 -4.32 -8.68
CA LEU A 75 0.94 -4.98 -9.58
C LEU A 75 0.49 -6.35 -9.04
N ALA A 76 1.42 -7.18 -8.56
CA ALA A 76 1.12 -8.47 -7.98
C ALA A 76 0.23 -8.33 -6.73
N SER A 77 0.50 -7.33 -5.89
CA SER A 77 -0.31 -7.00 -4.72
C SER A 77 -1.75 -6.61 -5.12
N LEU A 78 -1.90 -5.71 -6.08
CA LEU A 78 -3.21 -5.29 -6.57
C LEU A 78 -4.02 -6.44 -7.19
N LEU A 79 -3.37 -7.35 -7.92
CA LEU A 79 -4.03 -8.54 -8.46
C LEU A 79 -4.55 -9.45 -7.34
N LYS A 80 -3.74 -9.72 -6.31
CA LYS A 80 -4.17 -10.49 -5.13
C LYS A 80 -5.31 -9.82 -4.38
N LEU A 81 -5.24 -8.51 -4.18
CA LEU A 81 -6.29 -7.74 -3.52
C LEU A 81 -7.59 -7.74 -4.34
N LYS A 82 -7.50 -7.73 -5.67
CA LYS A 82 -8.64 -7.83 -6.58
C LYS A 82 -9.30 -9.20 -6.49
N GLU A 83 -8.52 -10.28 -6.48
CA GLU A 83 -9.05 -11.66 -6.29
C GLU A 83 -9.80 -11.81 -4.96
N ARG A 84 -9.43 -11.00 -3.97
CA ARG A 84 -10.08 -10.92 -2.65
C ARG A 84 -11.27 -9.96 -2.60
N GLY A 85 -11.58 -9.29 -3.71
CA GLY A 85 -12.67 -8.32 -3.80
C GLY A 85 -12.42 -7.00 -3.07
N LEU A 86 -11.19 -6.71 -2.61
CA LEU A 86 -10.87 -5.53 -1.81
C LEU A 86 -10.58 -4.28 -2.68
N VAL A 87 -10.17 -4.49 -3.93
CA VAL A 87 -9.87 -3.42 -4.88
C VAL A 87 -10.43 -3.73 -6.26
N ASP A 88 -10.82 -2.69 -6.99
CA ASP A 88 -11.07 -2.74 -8.42
C ASP A 88 -9.86 -2.18 -9.16
N VAL A 89 -9.30 -2.97 -10.07
CA VAL A 89 -8.22 -2.54 -10.97
C VAL A 89 -8.84 -2.11 -12.30
N LEU A 90 -8.87 -0.80 -12.54
CA LEU A 90 -9.49 -0.17 -13.70
C LEU A 90 -8.55 -0.14 -14.92
N SER A 91 -7.25 0.04 -14.70
CA SER A 91 -6.24 0.03 -15.77
C SER A 91 -4.84 -0.21 -15.23
N THR A 92 -3.99 -0.90 -16.00
CA THR A 92 -2.61 -1.19 -15.64
C THR A 92 -1.68 -1.03 -16.84
N GLY A 93 -0.54 -0.40 -16.62
CA GLY A 93 0.58 -0.35 -17.56
C GLY A 93 1.91 -0.21 -16.81
N THR A 94 3.02 -0.21 -17.55
CA THR A 94 4.37 -0.14 -16.97
C THR A 94 4.63 1.14 -16.17
N HIS A 95 3.93 2.24 -16.53
CA HIS A 95 4.17 3.56 -15.94
C HIS A 95 2.96 4.15 -15.21
N PHE A 96 1.81 3.46 -15.21
CA PHE A 96 0.61 3.93 -14.56
C PHE A 96 -0.24 2.76 -14.10
N VAL A 97 -0.89 2.92 -12.95
CA VAL A 97 -1.89 1.99 -12.46
C VAL A 97 -3.06 2.78 -11.92
N ARG A 98 -4.27 2.34 -12.27
CA ARG A 98 -5.52 2.88 -11.79
C ARG A 98 -6.26 1.79 -11.04
N ALA A 99 -6.35 1.95 -9.73
CA ALA A 99 -7.12 1.08 -8.85
C ALA A 99 -7.92 1.93 -7.86
N THR A 100 -9.01 1.37 -7.34
CA THR A 100 -9.83 1.95 -6.28
C THR A 100 -10.17 0.88 -5.25
N LEU A 101 -10.42 1.27 -4.01
CA LEU A 101 -11.03 0.36 -3.04
C LEU A 101 -12.45 0.02 -3.47
N THR A 102 -12.86 -1.23 -3.23
CA THR A 102 -14.28 -1.58 -3.17
C THR A 102 -14.84 -1.21 -1.80
N GLN A 103 -16.17 -1.30 -1.62
CA GLN A 103 -16.78 -1.09 -0.31
C GLN A 103 -16.17 -2.03 0.75
N SER A 104 -15.98 -3.30 0.42
CA SER A 104 -15.35 -4.25 1.34
C SER A 104 -13.91 -3.91 1.69
N GLY A 105 -13.18 -3.27 0.79
CA GLY A 105 -11.82 -2.78 1.05
C GLY A 105 -11.82 -1.57 1.99
N VAL A 106 -12.80 -0.68 1.86
CA VAL A 106 -13.01 0.44 2.80
C VAL A 106 -13.36 -0.10 4.18
N ASP A 107 -14.38 -0.95 4.26
CA ASP A 107 -14.84 -1.53 5.53
C ASP A 107 -13.70 -2.27 6.25
N LEU A 108 -12.89 -3.03 5.51
CA LEU A 108 -11.72 -3.72 6.07
C LEU A 108 -10.75 -2.75 6.76
N ILE A 109 -10.46 -1.61 6.12
CA ILE A 109 -9.51 -0.62 6.65
C ILE A 109 -10.10 0.11 7.85
N ASP A 110 -11.35 0.54 7.76
CA ASP A 110 -12.03 1.25 8.85
C ASP A 110 -12.19 0.37 10.10
N ASP A 111 -12.46 -0.93 9.92
CA ASP A 111 -12.58 -1.89 11.03
C ASP A 111 -11.22 -2.26 11.64
N SER A 112 -10.14 -2.22 10.84
CA SER A 112 -8.82 -2.73 11.26
C SER A 112 -7.85 -1.64 11.71
N VAL A 113 -8.06 -0.39 11.29
CA VAL A 113 -7.09 0.69 11.50
C VAL A 113 -7.74 1.87 12.19
N THR A 114 -7.23 2.22 13.37
CA THR A 114 -7.77 3.36 14.13
C THR A 114 -7.66 4.67 13.34
N ALA A 115 -8.66 5.55 13.48
CA ALA A 115 -8.66 6.87 12.84
C ALA A 115 -7.39 7.71 13.14
N ALA A 116 -6.81 7.57 14.33
CA ALA A 116 -5.55 8.26 14.67
C ALA A 116 -4.35 7.73 13.89
N ALA A 117 -4.30 6.42 13.61
CA ALA A 117 -3.27 5.82 12.77
C ALA A 117 -3.46 6.23 11.30
N LEU A 118 -4.70 6.20 10.80
CA LEU A 118 -5.03 6.65 9.45
C LEU A 118 -4.57 8.08 9.20
N ARG A 119 -4.83 9.02 10.12
CA ARG A 119 -4.34 10.41 9.99
C ARG A 119 -2.82 10.50 9.81
N ARG A 120 -2.05 9.69 10.54
CA ARG A 120 -0.59 9.68 10.42
C ARG A 120 -0.13 9.12 9.07
N VAL A 121 -0.81 8.08 8.58
CA VAL A 121 -0.56 7.50 7.25
C VAL A 121 -0.90 8.51 6.15
N THR A 122 -2.01 9.24 6.27
CA THR A 122 -2.37 10.32 5.35
C THR A 122 -1.30 11.41 5.30
N HIS A 123 -0.72 11.81 6.44
CA HIS A 123 0.38 12.78 6.44
C HIS A 123 1.63 12.27 5.71
N GLU A 124 1.98 10.99 5.87
CA GLU A 124 3.13 10.41 5.17
C GLU A 124 2.91 10.31 3.66
N PHE A 125 1.69 10.00 3.22
CA PHE A 125 1.37 9.95 1.78
C PHE A 125 1.06 11.33 1.17
N GLY A 126 0.57 12.29 1.97
CA GLY A 126 0.00 13.55 1.52
C GLY A 126 0.97 14.74 1.49
N ASP A 127 2.06 14.70 2.26
CA ASP A 127 3.07 15.77 2.31
C ASP A 127 4.41 15.30 1.73
N ASN A 128 4.56 15.44 0.41
CA ASN A 128 5.86 15.61 -0.23
C ASN A 128 5.80 16.93 -1.03
N PRO A 129 6.30 18.05 -0.48
CA PRO A 129 6.47 19.28 -1.26
C PRO A 129 7.43 19.09 -2.44
#